data_AF-A0AA91FRI6-F1
#
_entry.id   AF-A0AA91FRI6-F1
#
_cell.length_a   1.000
_cell.length_b   1.000
_cell.length_c   1.000
_cell.angle_alpha   90.00
_cell.angle_beta   90.00
_cell.angle_gamma   90.00
#
_symmetry.space_group_name_H-M   'P 1'
#
loop_
_entity.id
_entity.type
_entity.pdbx_description
1 polymer ?
#
loop_
_entity_poly.entity_id
_entity_poly.type
_entity_poly.pdbx_seq_one_letter_code
_entity_poly.pdbx_strand_id
1 'polypeptide(L)'
;MNYEKVTIEGKTIKFYIVDCDYYGNPRRIVHYLDFFAEHETETSYEEAKKRAKKIGFSVYRGKKFGGGFVGQCWSEKATAEKIIKNYPANTAPA
;
A
#
# COMPACT_ATOMS: atom_id res chain seq x y z
N MET A 1 -2.45 -0.65 16.58
CA MET A 1 -1.56 0.05 15.64
C MET A 1 -2.39 1.15 15.01
N ASN A 2 -1.98 2.42 15.15
CA ASN A 2 -2.76 3.53 14.62
C ASN A 2 -2.66 3.54 13.10
N TYR A 3 -3.73 3.96 12.43
CA TYR A 3 -3.75 4.07 10.98
C TYR A 3 -4.57 5.28 10.54
N GLU A 4 -4.21 5.81 9.38
CA GLU A 4 -5.00 6.76 8.63
C GLU A 4 -5.64 6.03 7.45
N LYS A 5 -6.85 6.43 7.10
CA LYS A 5 -7.57 5.88 5.95
C LYS A 5 -7.68 6.95 4.88
N VAL A 6 -7.37 6.59 3.65
CA VAL A 6 -7.57 7.45 2.49
C VAL A 6 -8.49 6.73 1.52
N THR A 7 -9.51 7.43 1.04
CA THR A 7 -10.41 6.92 0.02
C THR A 7 -10.20 7.70 -1.28
N ILE A 8 -9.93 6.99 -2.36
CA ILE A 8 -9.75 7.56 -3.71
C ILE A 8 -10.51 6.66 -4.68
N GLU A 9 -11.35 7.25 -5.53
CA GLU A 9 -12.09 6.51 -6.58
C GLU A 9 -12.90 5.30 -6.02
N GLY A 10 -13.45 5.44 -4.82
CA GLY A 10 -14.20 4.37 -4.15
C GLY A 10 -13.33 3.33 -3.43
N LYS A 11 -12.02 3.27 -3.67
CA LYS A 11 -11.09 2.38 -2.97
C LYS A 11 -10.60 3.03 -1.68
N THR A 12 -10.75 2.34 -0.54
CA THR A 12 -10.16 2.75 0.74
C THR A 12 -8.86 2.00 1.02
N ILE A 13 -7.78 2.74 1.25
CA ILE A 13 -6.46 2.22 1.62
C ILE A 13 -6.14 2.64 3.07
N LYS A 14 -5.62 1.70 3.86
CA LYS A 14 -5.23 1.93 5.26
C LYS A 14 -3.71 2.08 5.37
N PHE A 15 -3.26 3.24 5.85
CA PHE A 15 -1.87 3.56 6.12
C PHE A 15 -1.59 3.45 7.61
N TYR A 16 -0.95 2.36 8.02
CA TYR A 16 -0.59 2.14 9.40
C TYR A 16 0.68 2.92 9.75
N ILE A 17 0.60 3.71 10.81
CA ILE A 17 1.68 4.56 11.28
C ILE A 17 2.74 3.68 11.95
N VAL A 18 4.00 3.91 11.57
CA VAL A 18 5.18 3.34 12.20
C VAL A 18 6.20 4.42 12.47
N ASP A 19 7.16 4.10 13.32
CA ASP A 19 8.29 4.97 13.63
C ASP A 19 8.98 5.44 12.35
N CYS A 20 9.42 6.70 12.37
CA CYS A 20 10.23 7.26 11.30
C CYS A 20 11.49 6.42 11.05
N ASP A 21 12.11 6.58 9.87
CA ASP A 21 13.42 6.00 9.64
C ASP A 21 14.52 6.73 10.44
N TYR A 22 15.77 6.28 10.29
CA TYR A 22 16.92 6.87 10.98
C TYR A 22 17.09 8.38 10.73
N TYR A 23 16.65 8.88 9.58
CA TYR A 23 16.73 10.29 9.20
C TYR A 23 15.47 11.09 9.57
N GLY A 24 14.52 10.48 10.28
CA GLY A 24 13.27 11.12 10.66
C GLY A 24 12.21 11.12 9.56
N ASN A 25 12.41 10.42 8.43
CA ASN A 25 11.40 10.38 7.38
C ASN A 25 10.19 9.54 7.85
N PRO A 26 8.95 10.04 7.68
CA PRO A 26 7.75 9.32 8.07
C PRO A 26 7.61 8.06 7.23
N ARG A 27 7.31 6.95 7.92
CA ARG A 27 7.05 5.66 7.29
C ARG A 27 5.61 5.23 7.57
N ARG A 28 5.06 4.50 6.60
CA ARG A 28 3.74 3.90 6.68
C ARG A 28 3.79 2.46 6.20
N ILE A 29 2.95 1.62 6.79
CA ILE A 29 2.71 0.26 6.30
C ILE A 29 1.36 0.23 5.60
N VAL A 30 1.32 -0.46 4.47
CA VAL A 30 0.10 -0.76 3.72
C VAL A 30 -0.04 -2.27 3.63
N HIS A 31 -1.27 -2.77 3.80
CA HIS A 31 -1.54 -4.20 3.71
C HIS A 31 -1.42 -4.67 2.25
N TYR A 32 -0.95 -5.89 2.03
CA TYR A 32 -0.66 -6.36 0.66
C TYR A 32 -1.93 -6.45 -0.22
N LEU A 33 -3.10 -6.66 0.38
CA LEU A 33 -4.39 -6.66 -0.33
C LEU A 33 -4.79 -5.28 -0.88
N ASP A 34 -4.29 -4.20 -0.28
CA ASP A 34 -4.57 -2.84 -0.76
C ASP A 34 -3.80 -2.51 -2.05
N PHE A 35 -2.94 -3.41 -2.54
CA PHE A 35 -2.25 -3.31 -3.84
C PHE A 35 -3.03 -3.98 -4.99
N PHE A 36 -4.24 -4.44 -4.72
CA PHE A 36 -5.15 -5.03 -5.72
C PHE A 36 -6.45 -4.24 -5.81
N ALA A 37 -7.00 -4.23 -7.02
CA ALA A 37 -8.35 -3.73 -7.27
C ALA A 37 -9.39 -4.63 -6.58
N GLU A 38 -10.59 -4.12 -6.30
CA GLU A 38 -11.63 -4.92 -5.65
C GLU A 38 -12.13 -6.09 -6.50
N HIS A 39 -12.07 -5.94 -7.83
CA HIS A 39 -12.53 -6.94 -8.79
C HIS A 39 -11.44 -7.95 -9.21
N GLU A 40 -10.22 -7.84 -8.66
CA GLU A 40 -9.16 -8.81 -8.94
C GLU A 40 -9.42 -10.14 -8.22
N THR A 41 -9.74 -11.17 -8.99
CA THR A 41 -10.02 -12.53 -8.48
C THR A 41 -8.75 -13.28 -8.06
N GLU A 42 -7.62 -12.99 -8.70
CA GLU A 42 -6.33 -13.60 -8.40
C GLU A 42 -5.41 -12.61 -7.68
N THR A 43 -5.34 -12.73 -6.36
CA THR A 43 -4.43 -11.92 -5.54
C THR A 43 -3.29 -12.79 -5.03
N SER A 44 -2.06 -12.50 -5.47
CA SER A 44 -0.85 -13.21 -5.02
C SER A 44 0.08 -12.25 -4.30
N TYR A 45 0.59 -12.67 -3.13
CA TYR A 45 1.55 -11.86 -2.36
C TYR A 45 2.77 -11.44 -3.20
N GLU A 46 3.24 -12.30 -4.11
CA GLU A 46 4.39 -11.99 -4.96
C GLU A 46 4.10 -10.87 -5.96
N GLU A 47 2.88 -10.82 -6.48
CA GLU A 47 2.45 -9.77 -7.40
C GLU A 47 2.28 -8.45 -6.65
N ALA A 48 1.68 -8.49 -5.46
CA ALA A 48 1.60 -7.34 -4.55
C ALA A 48 2.99 -6.77 -4.27
N LYS A 49 3.97 -7.66 -4.03
CA LYS A 49 5.37 -7.29 -3.77
C LYS A 49 6.02 -6.64 -4.99
N LYS A 50 5.74 -7.10 -6.21
CA LYS A 50 6.23 -6.45 -7.44
C LYS A 50 5.64 -5.04 -7.58
N ARG A 51 4.33 -4.87 -7.37
CA ARG A 51 3.65 -3.56 -7.42
C ARG A 51 4.18 -2.61 -6.35
N ALA A 52 4.31 -3.09 -5.12
CA ALA A 52 4.88 -2.33 -4.01
C ALA A 52 6.32 -1.89 -4.30
N LYS A 53 7.18 -2.78 -4.81
CA LYS A 53 8.56 -2.45 -5.18
C LYS A 53 8.65 -1.34 -6.23
N LYS A 54 7.76 -1.33 -7.23
CA LYS A 54 7.74 -0.28 -8.27
C LYS A 54 7.51 1.12 -7.71
N ILE A 55 6.79 1.24 -6.59
CA ILE A 55 6.51 2.52 -5.93
C ILE A 55 7.44 2.80 -4.73
N GLY A 56 8.50 2.02 -4.54
CA GLY A 56 9.51 2.24 -3.50
C GLY A 56 9.21 1.60 -2.16
N PHE A 57 8.18 0.74 -2.07
CA PHE A 57 7.87 0.01 -0.84
C PHE A 57 8.75 -1.24 -0.68
N SER A 58 9.01 -1.60 0.57
CA SER A 58 9.78 -2.78 0.98
C SER A 58 8.93 -3.74 1.81
N VAL A 59 9.31 -5.00 1.88
CA VAL A 59 8.58 -6.01 2.68
C VAL A 59 8.61 -5.65 4.15
N TYR A 60 7.43 -5.51 4.77
CA TYR A 60 7.31 -5.39 6.21
C TYR A 60 7.31 -6.79 6.85
N ARG A 61 8.27 -7.05 7.73
CA ARG A 61 8.49 -8.39 8.34
C ARG A 61 7.78 -8.59 9.69
N GLY A 62 6.93 -7.65 10.11
CA GLY A 62 6.22 -7.75 11.38
C GLY A 62 5.18 -8.88 11.35
N LYS A 63 5.46 -9.97 12.07
CA LYS A 63 4.60 -11.18 12.08
C LYS A 63 3.15 -10.91 12.49
N LYS A 64 2.91 -9.93 13.37
CA LYS A 64 1.57 -9.61 13.91
C LYS A 64 0.66 -8.89 12.90
N PHE A 65 1.20 -8.39 11.78
CA PHE A 65 0.45 -7.59 10.82
C PHE A 65 -0.21 -8.41 9.70
N GLY A 66 0.09 -9.71 9.59
CA GLY A 66 -0.48 -10.58 8.56
C GLY A 66 0.12 -10.39 7.16
N GLY A 67 1.18 -9.58 7.04
CA GLY A 67 1.86 -9.29 5.79
C GLY A 67 1.52 -7.91 5.24
N GLY A 68 2.54 -7.21 4.75
CA GLY A 68 2.38 -5.87 4.23
C GLY A 68 3.69 -5.31 3.72
N PHE A 69 3.63 -4.08 3.25
CA PHE A 69 4.79 -3.38 2.74
C PHE A 69 4.94 -2.05 3.47
N VAL A 70 6.19 -1.68 3.77
CA VAL A 70 6.56 -0.43 4.42
C VAL A 70 7.28 0.47 3.43
N GLY A 71 6.90 1.75 3.42
CA GLY A 71 7.49 2.77 2.56
C GLY A 71 7.55 4.11 3.25
N GLN A 72 8.41 5.00 2.74
CA GLN A 72 8.38 6.41 3.11
C GLN A 72 7.09 7.04 2.56
N CYS A 73 6.41 7.83 3.39
CA CYS A 73 5.13 8.43 3.03
C CYS A 73 4.97 9.79 3.71
N TRP A 74 5.12 10.84 2.92
CA TRP A 74 4.87 12.25 3.32
C TRP A 74 3.44 12.70 3.06
N SER A 75 2.74 11.98 2.19
CA SER A 75 1.34 12.22 1.86
C SER A 75 0.67 10.87 1.56
N GLU A 76 -0.27 10.49 2.42
CA GLU A 76 -1.06 9.27 2.30
C GLU A 76 -1.89 9.31 1.00
N LYS A 77 -2.41 10.50 0.64
CA LYS A 77 -3.17 10.72 -0.60
C LYS A 77 -2.31 10.47 -1.85
N ALA A 78 -1.17 11.16 -1.98
CA ALA A 78 -0.31 10.98 -3.14
C ALA A 78 0.23 9.54 -3.26
N THR A 79 0.45 8.88 -2.11
CA THR A 79 0.87 7.48 -2.09
C THR A 79 -0.26 6.54 -2.53
N ALA A 80 -1.50 6.79 -2.09
CA ALA A 80 -2.67 6.03 -2.52
C ALA A 80 -2.91 6.14 -4.03
N GLU A 81 -2.77 7.33 -4.61
CA GLU A 81 -2.88 7.54 -6.07
C GLU A 81 -1.83 6.71 -6.83
N LYS A 82 -0.60 6.64 -6.33
CA LYS A 82 0.45 5.80 -6.94
C LYS A 82 0.15 4.31 -6.85
N ILE A 83 -0.45 3.85 -5.75
CA ILE A 83 -0.86 2.46 -5.59
C ILE A 83 -1.94 2.12 -6.63
N ILE A 84 -3.00 2.94 -6.71
CA ILE A 84 -4.12 2.73 -7.63
C ILE A 84 -3.67 2.81 -9.09
N LYS A 85 -2.82 3.78 -9.45
CA LYS A 85 -2.27 3.90 -10.81
C LYS A 85 -1.45 2.69 -11.25
N ASN A 86 -0.93 1.91 -10.31
CA ASN A 86 -0.14 0.71 -10.59
C ASN A 86 -1.00 -0.58 -10.58
N TYR A 87 -2.33 -0.45 -10.50
CA TYR A 87 -3.24 -1.54 -10.81
C TYR A 87 -3.18 -1.86 -12.31
N PRO A 88 -3.48 -3.11 -12.71
CA PRO A 88 -3.48 -3.48 -14.12
C PRO A 88 -4.55 -2.70 -14.88
N ALA A 89 -4.25 -2.32 -16.13
CA ALA A 89 -5.12 -1.49 -16.97
C ALA A 89 -6.55 -2.04 -17.17
N ASN A 90 -6.77 -3.34 -16.91
CA ASN A 90 -8.06 -4.00 -17.06
C ASN A 90 -8.95 -3.93 -15.80
N THR A 91 -8.63 -3.05 -14.84
CA THR A 91 -9.33 -2.91 -13.55
C THR A 91 -9.78 -1.49 -13.22
N ALA A 92 -9.76 -0.57 -14.21
CA ALA A 92 -10.41 0.72 -14.03
C ALA A 92 -11.92 0.51 -13.77
N PRO A 93 -12.52 1.18 -12.78
CA PRO A 93 -13.98 1.15 -12.64
C PRO A 93 -14.60 1.71 -13.92
N ALA A 94 -15.62 1.02 -14.42
CA ALA A 94 -16.41 1.45 -15.58
C ALA A 94 -17.02 2.84 -15.39
#